data_AF-A0A833YH71-F1
#
_entry.id   AF-A0A833YH71-F1
#
_cell.length_a   1.000
_cell.length_b   1.000
_cell.length_c   1.000
_cell.angle_alpha   90.00
_cell.angle_beta   90.00
_cell.angle_gamma   90.00
#
_symmetry.space_group_name_H-M   'P 1'
#
loop_
_entity.id
_entity.type
_entity.pdbx_description
1 polymer ?
#
loop_
_entity_poly.entity_id
_entity_poly.type
_entity_poly.pdbx_seq_one_letter_code
_entity_poly.pdbx_strand_id
1 'polypeptide(L)'
;MDGVKHVARALRNVWYWLLHIGDVCNSELGNPYLKCARVFDDAKDSCMKVIPQAYHLCYVLMPFKLVLCGLASVVQVFCIIPKYIQPFLRKTIGTPVQKLINRLRQEFEFNVTATHYFSVDLNASQSLSQVALDLREAVSMKLYRVREALALMGYTTPLLLVFLYLQALFYRYCYLNWDSYDNIYITSRFLRMEAVRSAAGLPTVLPLSAHEARHYIRPGSIFMSRWEQIFYLLAIFHLIRHLLLVLLLVFLDYAVFWVLDLARHQLQGEVVARSPVLVSITVEGNGYAGKIYRDLVSAFDVLQQGNVTILSRRCLLRPSEPNTTGYVLIGIMYGLCFFITLFGSYVSRLRRVICASYYPSREQARISYLYNVLLSRRTSLLANLNRAVRRRAADQGHVSALQVLARRCSCLAPFIDRFWQHQAYCLGCGQPQDEGGSENFVSCSTPACRGLFCPTCFRLLDNTCSVCASPLSYQGELDLELDSSDEEGPRLWLAAARRKGPAQEELLRQRLQEALGRTFSSESSSEFSDLDEEQGSWLKKPRLQSPPGRIPKPS
;
A
#
# COMPACT_ATOMS: atom_id res chain seq x y z
N MET A 1 -48.49 -46.58 18.33
CA MET A 1 -49.02 -46.72 16.94
C MET A 1 -49.07 -48.17 16.42
N ASP A 2 -48.28 -49.12 16.93
CA ASP A 2 -48.17 -50.46 16.32
C ASP A 2 -49.38 -51.39 16.51
N GLY A 3 -50.12 -51.25 17.62
CA GLY A 3 -51.36 -52.01 17.84
C GLY A 3 -52.44 -51.69 16.81
N VAL A 4 -52.63 -50.42 16.47
CA VAL A 4 -53.62 -49.99 15.45
C VAL A 4 -53.22 -50.50 14.06
N LYS A 5 -51.93 -50.46 13.73
CA LYS A 5 -51.41 -51.03 12.48
C LYS A 5 -51.62 -52.53 12.39
N HIS A 6 -51.43 -53.27 13.49
CA HIS A 6 -51.67 -54.70 13.54
C HIS A 6 -53.14 -55.07 13.35
N VAL A 7 -54.06 -54.39 14.06
CA VAL A 7 -55.50 -54.62 13.92
C VAL A 7 -55.98 -54.29 12.51
N ALA A 8 -55.53 -53.17 11.93
CA ALA A 8 -55.85 -52.79 10.56
C ALA A 8 -55.36 -53.83 9.53
N ARG A 9 -54.15 -54.37 9.73
CA ARG A 9 -53.60 -55.41 8.87
C ARG A 9 -54.37 -56.73 8.98
N ALA A 10 -54.77 -57.11 10.20
CA ALA A 10 -55.59 -58.30 10.43
C ALA A 10 -56.97 -58.18 9.77
N LEU A 11 -57.66 -57.06 9.98
CA LEU A 11 -58.95 -56.78 9.34
C LEU A 11 -58.87 -56.79 7.81
N ARG A 12 -57.81 -56.20 7.25
CA ARG A 12 -57.57 -56.22 5.80
C ARG A 12 -57.41 -57.64 5.27
N ASN A 13 -56.65 -58.49 5.97
CA ASN A 13 -56.41 -59.87 5.54
C ASN A 13 -57.68 -60.72 5.62
N VAL A 14 -58.47 -60.57 6.69
CA VAL A 14 -59.77 -61.24 6.84
C VAL A 14 -60.73 -60.81 5.74
N TRP A 15 -60.79 -59.52 5.44
CA TRP A 15 -61.62 -58.98 4.38
C TRP A 15 -61.21 -59.49 2.99
N TYR A 16 -59.91 -59.55 2.72
CA TYR A 16 -59.38 -60.09 1.47
C TYR A 16 -59.75 -61.56 1.27
N TRP A 17 -59.65 -62.37 2.34
CA TRP A 17 -60.03 -63.77 2.31
C TRP A 17 -61.54 -63.97 2.04
N LEU A 18 -62.40 -63.22 2.75
CA LEU A 18 -63.86 -63.25 2.55
C LEU A 18 -64.27 -62.91 1.11
N LEU A 19 -63.57 -61.97 0.47
CA LEU A 19 -63.83 -61.59 -0.91
C LEU A 19 -63.35 -62.60 -1.96
N HIS A 20 -62.51 -63.57 -1.60
CA HIS A 20 -61.92 -64.57 -2.52
C HIS A 20 -62.13 -66.02 -2.06
N ILE A 21 -63.11 -66.26 -1.18
CA ILE A 21 -63.34 -67.56 -0.55
C ILE A 21 -63.59 -68.70 -1.56
N GLY A 22 -64.25 -68.41 -2.69
CA GLY A 22 -64.48 -69.40 -3.76
C GLY A 22 -63.22 -69.81 -4.50
N ASP A 23 -62.29 -68.87 -4.70
CA ASP A 23 -61.03 -69.14 -5.40
C ASP A 23 -60.07 -69.93 -4.50
N VAL A 24 -59.98 -69.54 -3.21
CA VAL A 24 -59.19 -70.25 -2.20
C VAL A 24 -59.70 -71.69 -1.97
N CYS A 25 -61.01 -71.92 -2.02
CA CYS A 25 -61.60 -73.25 -1.92
C CYS A 25 -61.10 -74.17 -3.05
N ASN A 26 -61.12 -73.67 -4.29
CA ASN A 26 -60.70 -74.46 -5.44
C ASN A 26 -59.20 -74.78 -5.44
N SER A 27 -58.35 -73.87 -4.95
CA SER A 27 -56.90 -74.10 -4.90
C SER A 27 -56.49 -75.14 -3.86
N GLU A 28 -57.12 -75.16 -2.69
CA GLU A 28 -56.74 -76.07 -1.59
C GLU A 28 -57.35 -77.47 -1.76
N LEU A 29 -58.62 -77.57 -2.17
CA LEU A 29 -59.32 -78.86 -2.25
C LEU A 29 -59.03 -79.63 -3.55
N GLY A 30 -58.79 -78.93 -4.67
CA GLY A 30 -58.56 -79.54 -5.99
C GLY A 30 -59.75 -80.37 -6.50
N ASN A 31 -59.59 -81.06 -7.65
CA ASN A 31 -60.66 -81.91 -8.19
C ASN A 31 -60.67 -83.30 -7.51
N PRO A 32 -61.74 -83.68 -6.78
CA PRO A 32 -61.83 -84.96 -6.05
C PRO A 32 -61.81 -86.19 -6.99
N TYR A 33 -62.36 -86.08 -8.20
CA TYR A 33 -62.29 -87.15 -9.20
C TYR A 33 -60.85 -87.50 -9.56
N LEU A 34 -60.02 -86.47 -9.78
CA LEU A 34 -58.61 -86.64 -10.13
C LEU A 34 -57.80 -87.28 -8.99
N LYS A 35 -58.09 -86.93 -7.74
CA LYS A 35 -57.45 -87.57 -6.57
C LYS A 35 -57.85 -89.04 -6.46
N CYS A 36 -59.14 -89.38 -6.62
CA CYS A 36 -59.61 -90.76 -6.60
C CYS A 36 -59.01 -91.58 -7.76
N ALA A 37 -59.02 -91.04 -8.98
CA ALA A 37 -58.52 -91.72 -10.18
C ALA A 37 -57.04 -92.12 -10.04
N ARG A 38 -56.21 -91.26 -9.44
CA ARG A 38 -54.80 -91.57 -9.18
C ARG A 38 -54.61 -92.78 -8.28
N VAL A 39 -55.41 -92.92 -7.22
CA VAL A 39 -55.28 -94.07 -6.30
C VAL A 39 -55.51 -95.40 -7.02
N PHE A 40 -56.50 -95.45 -7.94
CA PHE A 40 -56.77 -96.65 -8.73
C PHE A 40 -55.70 -96.91 -9.80
N ASP A 41 -55.18 -95.87 -10.44
CA ASP A 41 -54.08 -96.00 -11.41
C ASP A 41 -52.81 -96.52 -10.71
N ASP A 42 -52.46 -95.96 -9.54
CA ASP A 42 -51.31 -96.40 -8.75
C ASP A 42 -51.45 -97.85 -8.26
N ALA A 43 -52.67 -98.27 -7.87
CA ALA A 43 -52.96 -99.64 -7.46
C ALA A 43 -52.84 -100.63 -8.63
N LYS A 44 -53.34 -100.27 -9.82
CA LYS A 44 -53.19 -101.06 -11.05
C LYS A 44 -51.70 -101.21 -11.41
N ASP A 45 -50.96 -100.12 -11.43
CA ASP A 45 -49.55 -100.12 -11.82
C ASP A 45 -48.70 -100.92 -10.83
N SER A 46 -49.04 -100.85 -9.54
CA SER A 46 -48.42 -101.67 -8.50
C SER A 46 -48.73 -103.16 -8.69
N CYS A 47 -49.97 -103.52 -9.03
CA CYS A 47 -50.36 -104.90 -9.34
C CYS A 47 -49.57 -105.45 -10.54
N MET A 48 -49.43 -104.68 -11.62
CA MET A 48 -48.69 -105.09 -12.82
C MET A 48 -47.21 -105.35 -12.53
N LYS A 49 -46.61 -104.61 -11.58
CA LYS A 49 -45.22 -104.82 -11.17
C LYS A 49 -45.02 -106.12 -10.38
N VAL A 50 -46.00 -106.53 -9.56
CA VAL A 50 -45.89 -107.69 -8.67
C VAL A 50 -46.19 -109.01 -9.41
N ILE A 51 -47.14 -109.02 -10.35
CA ILE A 51 -47.56 -110.23 -11.06
C ILE A 51 -47.51 -110.01 -12.59
N PRO A 52 -46.31 -109.99 -13.21
CA PRO A 52 -46.17 -109.69 -14.62
C PRO A 52 -46.74 -110.78 -15.54
N GLN A 53 -46.72 -112.05 -15.10
CA GLN A 53 -47.19 -113.19 -15.91
C GLN A 53 -48.73 -113.23 -16.08
N ALA A 54 -49.49 -112.53 -15.23
CA ALA A 54 -50.95 -112.53 -15.28
C ALA A 54 -51.51 -111.09 -15.27
N TYR A 55 -50.91 -110.19 -16.06
CA TYR A 55 -51.24 -108.76 -16.10
C TYR A 55 -52.72 -108.45 -16.42
N HIS A 56 -53.42 -109.36 -17.09
CA HIS A 56 -54.85 -109.23 -17.39
C HIS A 56 -55.72 -109.12 -16.13
N LEU A 57 -55.34 -109.79 -15.02
CA LEU A 57 -56.07 -109.72 -13.75
C LEU A 57 -56.04 -108.32 -13.13
N CYS A 58 -54.95 -107.56 -13.32
CA CYS A 58 -54.84 -106.20 -12.79
C CYS A 58 -55.77 -105.21 -13.49
N TYR A 59 -56.19 -105.48 -14.74
CA TYR A 59 -57.15 -104.65 -15.45
C TYR A 59 -58.58 -104.76 -14.92
N VAL A 60 -58.90 -105.81 -14.15
CA VAL A 60 -60.23 -105.99 -13.52
C VAL A 60 -60.58 -104.84 -12.57
N LEU A 61 -59.59 -104.12 -12.03
CA LEU A 61 -59.78 -102.97 -11.14
C LEU A 61 -60.24 -101.68 -11.88
N MET A 62 -60.03 -101.58 -13.19
CA MET A 62 -60.34 -100.38 -13.98
C MET A 62 -61.83 -100.06 -14.16
N PRO A 63 -62.76 -101.01 -14.37
CA PRO A 63 -64.19 -100.69 -14.37
C PRO A 63 -64.66 -100.14 -13.01
N PHE A 64 -64.10 -100.64 -11.90
CA PHE A 64 -64.43 -100.13 -10.55
C PHE A 64 -63.97 -98.68 -10.36
N LYS A 65 -62.83 -98.28 -10.95
CA LYS A 65 -62.35 -96.88 -10.95
C LYS A 65 -63.42 -95.92 -11.49
N LEU A 66 -64.06 -96.26 -12.62
CA LEU A 66 -65.03 -95.36 -13.25
C LEU A 66 -66.27 -95.16 -12.37
N VAL A 67 -66.76 -96.23 -11.75
CA VAL A 67 -67.95 -96.20 -10.88
C VAL A 67 -67.65 -95.49 -9.55
N LEU A 68 -66.57 -95.88 -8.87
CA LEU A 68 -66.23 -95.35 -7.54
C LEU A 68 -65.73 -93.91 -7.60
N CYS A 69 -64.89 -93.56 -8.57
CA CYS A 69 -64.45 -92.18 -8.74
C CYS A 69 -65.50 -91.30 -9.40
N GLY A 70 -66.41 -91.87 -10.19
CA GLY A 70 -67.60 -91.17 -10.68
C GLY A 70 -68.45 -90.62 -9.54
N LEU A 71 -68.61 -91.38 -8.45
CA LEU A 71 -69.31 -90.93 -7.24
C LEU A 71 -68.55 -89.82 -6.49
N ALA A 72 -67.22 -89.76 -6.57
CA ALA A 72 -66.42 -88.70 -5.96
C ALA A 72 -66.65 -87.32 -6.62
N SER A 73 -67.24 -87.25 -7.81
CA SER A 73 -67.62 -85.98 -8.45
C SER A 73 -68.71 -85.21 -7.67
N VAL A 74 -69.50 -85.89 -6.83
CA VAL A 74 -70.53 -85.26 -5.98
C VAL A 74 -69.89 -84.29 -4.95
N VAL A 75 -68.62 -84.50 -4.59
CA VAL A 75 -67.87 -83.64 -3.67
C VAL A 75 -67.44 -82.30 -4.32
N GLN A 76 -67.50 -82.15 -5.66
CA GLN A 76 -67.20 -80.87 -6.32
C GLN A 76 -68.20 -79.75 -6.00
N VAL A 77 -69.38 -80.08 -5.46
CA VAL A 77 -70.43 -79.09 -5.16
C VAL A 77 -70.03 -78.14 -4.01
N PHE A 78 -69.14 -78.56 -3.10
CA PHE A 78 -68.76 -77.76 -1.93
C PHE A 78 -68.09 -76.41 -2.27
N CYS A 79 -67.29 -76.32 -3.35
CA CYS A 79 -66.64 -75.05 -3.74
C CYS A 79 -67.49 -74.18 -4.69
N ILE A 80 -68.68 -74.65 -5.11
CA ILE A 80 -69.61 -73.87 -5.94
C ILE A 80 -70.39 -72.86 -5.08
N ILE A 81 -70.78 -73.27 -3.87
CA ILE A 81 -71.56 -72.44 -2.94
C ILE A 81 -70.80 -71.16 -2.55
N PRO A 82 -69.51 -71.21 -2.11
CA PRO A 82 -68.75 -70.00 -1.79
C PRO A 82 -68.54 -69.07 -3.01
N LYS A 83 -68.39 -69.64 -4.21
CA LYS A 83 -68.24 -68.89 -5.47
C LYS A 83 -69.51 -68.10 -5.82
N TYR A 84 -70.69 -68.62 -5.52
CA TYR A 84 -71.97 -67.92 -5.71
C TYR A 84 -72.19 -66.78 -4.70
N ILE A 85 -71.66 -66.91 -3.47
CA ILE A 85 -71.84 -65.95 -2.38
C ILE A 85 -70.85 -64.76 -2.49
N GLN A 86 -69.72 -64.95 -3.16
CA GLN A 86 -68.69 -63.93 -3.40
C GLN A 86 -69.20 -62.59 -3.97
N PRO A 87 -70.01 -62.54 -5.05
CA PRO A 87 -70.55 -61.28 -5.56
C PRO A 87 -71.53 -60.61 -4.58
N PHE A 88 -72.27 -61.40 -3.78
CA PHE A 88 -73.19 -60.88 -2.77
C PHE A 88 -72.44 -60.21 -1.62
N LEU A 89 -71.37 -60.83 -1.10
CA LEU A 89 -70.53 -60.25 -0.04
C LEU A 89 -69.91 -58.92 -0.48
N ARG A 90 -69.41 -58.86 -1.72
CA ARG A 90 -68.78 -57.65 -2.28
C ARG A 90 -69.76 -56.48 -2.38
N LYS A 91 -70.99 -56.72 -2.82
CA LYS A 91 -72.00 -55.67 -3.03
C LYS A 91 -72.67 -55.23 -1.72
N THR A 92 -73.06 -56.19 -0.88
CA THR A 92 -73.87 -55.95 0.32
C THR A 92 -73.07 -55.44 1.51
N ILE A 93 -71.84 -55.92 1.73
CA ILE A 93 -71.04 -55.57 2.92
C ILE A 93 -69.94 -54.55 2.59
N GLY A 94 -69.33 -54.61 1.41
CA GLY A 94 -68.21 -53.72 1.06
C GLY A 94 -68.59 -52.24 0.96
N THR A 95 -69.72 -51.95 0.32
CA THR A 95 -70.16 -50.57 0.11
C THR A 95 -70.52 -49.81 1.40
N PRO A 96 -71.28 -50.36 2.38
CA PRO A 96 -71.58 -49.65 3.62
C PRO A 96 -70.35 -49.48 4.52
N VAL A 97 -69.46 -50.47 4.61
CA VAL A 97 -68.24 -50.39 5.44
C VAL A 97 -67.31 -49.30 4.94
N GLN A 98 -67.11 -49.22 3.62
CA GLN A 98 -66.26 -48.18 3.02
C GLN A 98 -66.83 -46.77 3.26
N LYS A 99 -68.16 -46.63 3.21
CA LYS A 99 -68.84 -45.37 3.50
C LYS A 99 -68.68 -44.95 4.97
N LEU A 100 -68.72 -45.90 5.90
CA LEU A 100 -68.51 -45.64 7.33
C LEU A 100 -67.07 -45.20 7.63
N ILE A 101 -66.08 -45.89 7.04
CA ILE A 101 -64.66 -45.55 7.19
C ILE A 101 -64.37 -44.15 6.64
N ASN A 102 -64.90 -43.84 5.46
CA ASN A 102 -64.71 -42.52 4.85
C ASN A 102 -65.37 -41.41 5.68
N ARG A 103 -66.53 -41.67 6.30
CA ARG A 103 -67.16 -40.71 7.22
C ARG A 103 -66.28 -40.46 8.44
N LEU A 104 -65.75 -41.51 9.07
CA LEU A 104 -64.84 -41.36 10.21
C LEU A 104 -63.58 -40.57 9.83
N ARG A 105 -63.00 -40.84 8.65
CA ARG A 105 -61.82 -40.10 8.17
C ARG A 105 -62.07 -38.59 8.09
N GLN A 106 -63.23 -38.18 7.59
CA GLN A 106 -63.59 -36.77 7.45
C GLN A 106 -63.69 -36.04 8.80
N GLU A 107 -64.14 -36.73 9.85
CA GLU A 107 -64.20 -36.15 11.21
C GLU A 107 -62.80 -35.92 11.83
N PHE A 108 -61.76 -36.58 11.32
CA PHE A 108 -60.38 -36.47 11.83
C PHE A 108 -59.46 -35.62 10.95
N GLU A 109 -59.95 -35.02 9.86
CA GLU A 109 -59.18 -34.08 9.04
C GLU A 109 -59.27 -32.67 9.63
N PHE A 110 -58.36 -32.35 10.56
CA PHE A 110 -58.20 -31.00 11.09
C PHE A 110 -56.93 -30.34 10.52
N ASN A 111 -57.05 -29.08 10.09
CA ASN A 111 -55.95 -28.27 9.58
C ASN A 111 -55.38 -27.41 10.71
N VAL A 112 -54.22 -27.77 11.26
CA VAL A 112 -53.57 -27.00 12.34
C VAL A 112 -52.67 -25.94 11.72
N THR A 113 -53.07 -24.67 11.83
CA THR A 113 -52.24 -23.52 11.50
C THR A 113 -51.81 -22.82 12.78
N ALA A 114 -50.54 -22.95 13.17
CA ALA A 114 -49.96 -22.22 14.29
C ALA A 114 -49.45 -20.85 13.80
N THR A 115 -50.15 -19.78 14.15
CA THR A 115 -49.76 -18.39 13.83
C THR A 115 -49.29 -17.68 15.09
N HIS A 116 -48.02 -17.31 15.14
CA HIS A 116 -47.46 -16.49 16.22
C HIS A 116 -47.55 -15.01 15.85
N TYR A 117 -48.24 -14.23 16.66
CA TYR A 117 -48.28 -12.77 16.54
C TYR A 117 -47.24 -12.16 17.48
N PHE A 118 -46.19 -11.56 16.93
CA PHE A 118 -45.26 -10.72 17.70
C PHE A 118 -45.75 -9.28 17.60
N SER A 119 -46.37 -8.76 18.66
CA SER A 119 -46.61 -7.33 18.82
C SER A 119 -45.31 -6.67 19.27
N VAL A 120 -44.47 -6.27 18.32
CA VAL A 120 -43.36 -5.38 18.62
C VAL A 120 -43.92 -3.96 18.54
N ASP A 121 -44.30 -3.41 19.69
CA ASP A 121 -44.70 -2.01 19.80
C ASP A 121 -43.46 -1.11 19.66
N LEU A 122 -43.00 -0.96 18.42
CA LEU A 122 -42.05 0.09 18.08
C LEU A 122 -42.84 1.41 18.07
N ASN A 123 -42.72 2.19 19.13
CA ASN A 123 -43.20 3.58 19.17
C ASN A 123 -42.27 4.46 18.29
N ALA A 124 -42.17 4.10 17.01
CA ALA A 124 -41.36 4.75 16.01
C ALA A 124 -42.28 5.63 15.16
N SER A 125 -41.96 6.92 15.10
CA SER A 125 -42.73 7.91 14.35
C SER A 125 -42.72 7.70 12.83
N GLN A 126 -41.90 6.77 12.31
CA GLN A 126 -41.73 6.51 10.88
C GLN A 126 -41.60 5.02 10.59
N SER A 127 -42.11 4.61 9.42
CA SER A 127 -41.91 3.25 8.89
C SER A 127 -40.45 3.03 8.47
N LEU A 128 -39.95 1.79 8.58
CA LEU A 128 -38.57 1.45 8.16
C LEU A 128 -38.29 1.78 6.68
N SER A 129 -39.31 1.70 5.82
CA SER A 129 -39.22 2.12 4.42
C SER A 129 -39.04 3.63 4.26
N GLN A 130 -39.70 4.44 5.09
CA GLN A 130 -39.52 5.90 5.10
C GLN A 130 -38.12 6.27 5.59
N VAL A 131 -37.65 5.63 6.67
CA VAL A 131 -36.28 5.86 7.19
C VAL A 131 -35.22 5.53 6.13
N ALA A 132 -35.40 4.44 5.37
CA ALA A 132 -34.46 4.06 4.31
C ALA A 132 -34.45 5.06 3.13
N LEU A 133 -35.61 5.59 2.76
CA LEU A 133 -35.73 6.62 1.72
C LEU A 133 -35.08 7.95 2.17
N ASP A 134 -35.38 8.38 3.39
CA ASP A 134 -34.81 9.60 3.99
C ASP A 134 -33.27 9.50 4.09
N LEU A 135 -32.74 8.33 4.48
CA LEU A 135 -31.29 8.10 4.51
C LEU A 135 -30.67 8.18 3.11
N ARG A 136 -31.31 7.57 2.11
CA ARG A 136 -30.82 7.59 0.72
C ARG A 136 -30.79 9.01 0.17
N GLU A 137 -31.85 9.79 0.41
CA GLU A 137 -31.93 11.18 -0.04
C GLU A 137 -30.87 12.03 0.65
N ALA A 138 -30.74 11.93 1.98
CA ALA A 138 -29.71 12.64 2.74
C ALA A 138 -28.28 12.30 2.28
N VAL A 139 -27.99 11.03 2.00
CA VAL A 139 -26.69 10.58 1.49
C VAL A 139 -26.46 11.10 0.07
N SER A 140 -27.48 11.06 -0.80
CA SER A 140 -27.38 11.56 -2.18
C SER A 140 -27.10 13.06 -2.24
N MET A 141 -27.72 13.85 -1.37
CA MET A 141 -27.48 15.28 -1.26
C MET A 141 -26.05 15.61 -0.81
N LYS A 142 -25.49 14.81 0.12
CA LYS A 142 -24.08 14.96 0.52
C LYS A 142 -23.12 14.54 -0.59
N LEU A 143 -23.39 13.44 -1.27
CA LEU A 143 -22.58 12.95 -2.40
C LEU A 143 -22.62 13.90 -3.60
N TYR A 144 -23.75 14.55 -3.86
CA TYR A 144 -23.88 15.54 -4.93
C TYR A 144 -22.86 16.68 -4.76
N ARG A 145 -22.75 17.24 -3.55
CA ARG A 145 -21.75 18.29 -3.24
C ARG A 145 -20.31 17.81 -3.45
N VAL A 146 -20.01 16.57 -3.07
CA VAL A 146 -18.69 15.96 -3.28
C VAL A 146 -18.40 15.79 -4.77
N ARG A 147 -19.39 15.35 -5.55
CA ARG A 147 -19.27 15.14 -7.00
C ARG A 147 -19.08 16.46 -7.75
N GLU A 148 -19.79 17.50 -7.32
CA GLU A 148 -19.64 18.85 -7.86
C GLU A 148 -18.25 19.43 -7.54
N ALA A 149 -17.75 19.23 -6.32
CA ALA A 149 -16.38 19.60 -5.95
C ALA A 149 -15.31 18.84 -6.77
N LEU A 150 -15.51 17.53 -7.02
CA LEU A 150 -14.64 16.76 -7.91
C LEU A 150 -14.69 17.28 -9.36
N ALA A 151 -15.86 17.65 -9.85
CA ALA A 151 -16.01 18.23 -11.19
C ALA A 151 -15.26 19.57 -11.30
N LEU A 152 -15.35 20.43 -10.29
CA LEU A 152 -14.56 21.65 -10.16
C LEU A 152 -13.05 21.37 -10.18
N MET A 153 -12.59 20.34 -9.47
CA MET A 153 -11.19 19.90 -9.49
C MET A 153 -10.75 19.37 -10.87
N GLY A 154 -11.67 18.83 -11.68
CA GLY A 154 -11.40 18.48 -13.07
C GLY A 154 -10.94 19.69 -13.89
N TYR A 155 -11.61 20.83 -13.73
CA TYR A 155 -11.25 22.08 -14.43
C TYR A 155 -9.94 22.72 -13.95
N THR A 156 -9.46 22.39 -12.75
CA THR A 156 -8.16 22.92 -12.26
C THR A 156 -6.97 22.23 -12.92
N THR A 157 -7.12 21.01 -13.43
CA THR A 157 -6.04 20.24 -14.07
C THR A 157 -5.43 20.94 -15.30
N PRO A 158 -6.20 21.40 -16.31
CA PRO A 158 -5.63 22.16 -17.43
C PRO A 158 -5.01 23.49 -16.99
N LEU A 159 -5.58 24.14 -15.97
CA LEU A 159 -5.02 25.37 -15.41
C LEU A 159 -3.66 25.14 -14.76
N LEU A 160 -3.48 24.02 -14.04
CA LEU A 160 -2.19 23.61 -13.49
C LEU A 160 -1.16 23.34 -14.60
N LEU A 161 -1.55 22.71 -15.71
CA LEU A 161 -0.66 22.50 -16.86
C LEU A 161 -0.18 23.82 -17.47
N VAL A 162 -1.09 24.78 -17.67
CA VAL A 162 -0.74 26.12 -18.16
C VAL A 162 0.18 26.84 -17.17
N PHE A 163 -0.10 26.74 -15.87
CA PHE A 163 0.74 27.32 -14.83
C PHE A 163 2.16 26.73 -14.81
N LEU A 164 2.29 25.41 -14.90
CA LEU A 164 3.60 24.73 -14.98
C LEU A 164 4.39 25.17 -16.23
N TYR A 165 3.71 25.35 -17.37
CA TYR A 165 4.32 25.87 -18.59
C TYR A 165 4.81 27.32 -18.42
N LEU A 166 3.99 28.20 -17.84
CA LEU A 166 4.39 29.58 -17.52
C LEU A 166 5.57 29.62 -16.55
N GLN A 167 5.58 28.76 -15.53
CA GLN A 167 6.70 28.65 -14.59
C GLN A 167 7.99 28.20 -15.28
N ALA A 168 7.91 27.28 -16.25
CA ALA A 168 9.05 26.87 -17.05
C ALA A 168 9.58 28.01 -17.94
N LEU A 169 8.68 28.79 -18.58
CA LEU A 169 9.05 29.97 -19.36
C LEU A 169 9.69 31.05 -18.50
N PHE A 170 9.13 31.32 -17.31
CA PHE A 170 9.69 32.26 -16.36
C PHE A 170 11.08 31.83 -15.88
N TYR A 171 11.25 30.55 -15.56
CA TYR A 171 12.58 30.02 -15.21
C TYR A 171 13.58 30.21 -16.36
N ARG A 172 13.19 29.91 -17.60
CA ARG A 172 14.04 30.12 -18.77
C ARG A 172 14.41 31.59 -18.94
N TYR A 173 13.46 32.50 -18.75
CA TYR A 173 13.70 33.94 -18.82
C TYR A 173 14.72 34.40 -17.76
N CYS A 174 14.51 34.03 -16.49
CA CYS A 174 15.44 34.34 -15.41
C CYS A 174 16.82 33.73 -15.66
N TYR A 175 16.89 32.47 -16.11
CA TYR A 175 18.13 31.76 -16.42
C TYR A 175 18.97 32.46 -17.49
N LEU A 176 18.33 33.10 -18.48
CA LEU A 176 19.01 33.77 -19.60
C LEU A 176 19.45 35.21 -19.28
N ASN A 177 18.72 35.89 -18.39
CA ASN A 177 18.90 37.32 -18.14
C ASN A 177 19.61 37.65 -16.81
N TRP A 178 19.62 36.73 -15.84
CA TRP A 178 20.19 36.97 -14.51
C TRP A 178 21.29 35.94 -14.19
N ASP A 179 22.54 36.38 -14.14
CA ASP A 179 23.68 35.48 -13.93
C ASP A 179 23.77 34.92 -12.50
N SER A 180 23.21 35.63 -11.53
CA SER A 180 23.14 35.23 -10.11
C SER A 180 22.03 34.23 -9.82
N TYR A 181 21.02 34.14 -10.68
CA TYR A 181 19.86 33.29 -10.47
C TYR A 181 20.26 31.81 -10.54
N ASP A 182 19.97 31.02 -9.51
CA ASP A 182 20.22 29.56 -9.46
C ASP A 182 21.65 29.14 -9.88
N ASN A 183 22.65 30.00 -9.59
CA ASN A 183 24.05 29.80 -9.97
C ASN A 183 24.89 29.30 -8.78
N ILE A 184 24.48 28.16 -8.24
CA ILE A 184 25.05 27.59 -7.00
C ILE A 184 25.89 26.33 -7.32
N TYR A 185 25.98 25.93 -8.58
CA TYR A 185 26.50 24.62 -8.96
C TYR A 185 27.94 24.66 -9.50
N ILE A 186 28.78 23.78 -8.98
CA ILE A 186 30.14 23.57 -9.49
C ILE A 186 30.10 22.47 -10.57
N THR A 187 30.26 22.88 -11.83
CA THR A 187 30.21 22.00 -13.00
C THR A 187 31.58 21.45 -13.38
N SER A 188 31.62 20.46 -14.26
CA SER A 188 32.88 19.94 -14.85
C SER A 188 33.65 21.04 -15.61
N ARG A 189 32.94 21.95 -16.29
CA ARG A 189 33.55 23.11 -16.97
C ARG A 189 34.22 24.07 -15.98
N PHE A 190 33.61 24.31 -14.81
CA PHE A 190 34.24 25.09 -13.74
C PHE A 190 35.56 24.44 -13.28
N LEU A 191 35.56 23.12 -13.06
CA LEU A 191 36.76 22.38 -12.65
C LEU A 191 37.85 22.39 -13.73
N ARG A 192 37.48 22.33 -15.01
CA ARG A 192 38.44 22.47 -16.13
C ARG A 192 39.08 23.85 -16.15
N MET A 193 38.30 24.90 -15.92
CA MET A 193 38.82 26.27 -15.86
C MET A 193 39.79 26.45 -14.69
N GLU A 194 39.49 25.86 -13.53
CA GLU A 194 40.40 25.81 -12.39
C GLU A 194 41.73 25.12 -12.75
N ALA A 195 41.68 23.94 -13.37
CA ALA A 195 42.88 23.16 -13.70
C ALA A 195 43.81 23.90 -14.69
N VAL A 196 43.24 24.64 -15.65
CA VAL A 196 44.02 25.47 -16.58
C VAL A 196 44.67 26.64 -15.85
N ARG A 197 43.94 27.29 -14.93
CA ARG A 197 44.48 28.41 -14.15
C ARG A 197 45.54 27.98 -13.15
N SER A 198 45.36 26.81 -12.51
CA SER A 198 46.35 26.25 -11.60
C SER A 198 47.65 25.91 -12.34
N ALA A 199 47.55 25.31 -13.53
CA ALA A 199 48.71 25.04 -14.39
C ALA A 199 49.43 26.32 -14.84
N ALA A 200 48.69 27.42 -15.00
CA ALA A 200 49.25 28.74 -15.33
C ALA A 200 49.78 29.53 -14.11
N GLY A 201 49.71 28.99 -12.89
CA GLY A 201 50.13 29.69 -11.67
C GLY A 201 49.24 30.87 -11.27
N LEU A 202 48.02 30.95 -11.81
CA LEU A 202 47.04 32.00 -11.47
C LEU A 202 46.30 31.67 -10.17
N PRO A 203 45.72 32.67 -9.48
CA PRO A 203 44.97 32.43 -8.25
C PRO A 203 43.77 31.51 -8.49
N THR A 204 43.65 30.50 -7.63
CA THR A 204 42.70 29.38 -7.68
C THR A 204 41.58 29.55 -6.64
N VAL A 205 40.39 29.04 -6.95
CA VAL A 205 39.21 29.11 -6.06
C VAL A 205 39.07 27.86 -5.18
N LEU A 206 39.73 26.76 -5.50
CA LEU A 206 39.74 25.53 -4.69
C LEU A 206 40.99 25.49 -3.79
N PRO A 207 40.92 24.92 -2.56
CA PRO A 207 39.81 24.17 -1.96
C PRO A 207 38.67 25.06 -1.42
N LEU A 208 37.45 24.53 -1.39
CA LEU A 208 36.30 25.21 -0.77
C LEU A 208 36.39 25.10 0.75
N SER A 209 36.03 26.18 1.45
CA SER A 209 35.79 26.12 2.90
C SER A 209 34.62 25.18 3.22
N ALA A 210 34.58 24.60 4.41
CA ALA A 210 33.47 23.75 4.87
C ALA A 210 32.10 24.46 4.77
N HIS A 211 32.06 25.78 4.96
CA HIS A 211 30.84 26.58 4.80
C HIS A 211 30.47 26.76 3.33
N GLU A 212 31.46 26.99 2.45
CA GLU A 212 31.26 27.13 1.01
C GLU A 212 30.81 25.81 0.38
N ALA A 213 31.35 24.68 0.82
CA ALA A 213 30.98 23.34 0.34
C ALA A 213 29.54 22.95 0.67
N ARG A 214 28.91 23.57 1.68
CA ARG A 214 27.47 23.40 1.98
C ARG A 214 26.58 24.26 1.08
N HIS A 215 27.11 25.37 0.57
CA HIS A 215 26.37 26.25 -0.31
C HIS A 215 26.54 25.83 -1.77
N TYR A 216 27.77 25.68 -2.25
CA TYR A 216 28.10 25.33 -3.63
C TYR A 216 28.18 23.82 -3.83
N ILE A 217 27.31 23.29 -4.69
CA ILE A 217 27.03 21.85 -4.78
C ILE A 217 27.37 21.34 -6.18
N ARG A 218 27.73 20.07 -6.34
CA ARG A 218 27.88 19.47 -7.67
C ARG A 218 26.50 19.06 -8.22
N PRO A 219 26.20 19.24 -9.51
CA PRO A 219 24.88 18.92 -10.08
C PRO A 219 24.42 17.48 -9.78
N GLY A 220 25.34 16.51 -9.88
CA GLY A 220 25.08 15.09 -9.63
C GLY A 220 25.33 14.62 -8.20
N SER A 221 25.63 15.52 -7.24
CA SER A 221 25.83 15.07 -5.85
C SER A 221 24.50 14.84 -5.14
N ILE A 222 24.45 13.78 -4.32
CA ILE A 222 23.30 13.44 -3.47
C ILE A 222 23.05 14.51 -2.38
N PHE A 223 24.05 15.33 -2.08
CA PHE A 223 23.93 16.44 -1.15
C PHE A 223 22.90 17.47 -1.63
N MET A 224 21.91 17.73 -0.80
CA MET A 224 20.85 18.70 -1.04
C MET A 224 21.22 20.06 -0.45
N SER A 225 20.85 21.14 -1.15
CA SER A 225 20.96 22.52 -0.64
C SER A 225 20.03 22.74 0.54
N ARG A 226 20.32 23.71 1.41
CA ARG A 226 19.46 24.05 2.56
C ARG A 226 18.01 24.31 2.15
N TRP A 227 17.81 25.02 1.03
CA TRP A 227 16.47 25.30 0.51
C TRP A 227 15.80 24.05 -0.03
N GLU A 228 16.53 23.22 -0.78
CA GLU A 228 16.01 21.93 -1.26
C GLU A 228 15.62 21.01 -0.09
N GLN A 229 16.41 20.99 0.98
CA GLN A 229 16.13 20.23 2.20
C GLN A 229 14.85 20.71 2.90
N ILE A 230 14.66 22.02 3.05
CA ILE A 230 13.45 22.58 3.67
C ILE A 230 12.21 22.20 2.87
N PHE A 231 12.23 22.37 1.55
CA PHE A 231 11.09 22.00 0.69
C PHE A 231 10.84 20.49 0.70
N TYR A 232 11.90 19.69 0.69
CA TYR A 232 11.81 18.23 0.76
C TYR A 232 11.22 17.74 2.09
N LEU A 233 11.68 18.28 3.22
CA LEU A 233 11.15 17.97 4.53
C LEU A 233 9.67 18.36 4.65
N LEU A 234 9.30 19.53 4.14
CA LEU A 234 7.90 19.97 4.12
C LEU A 234 7.04 19.02 3.27
N ALA A 235 7.51 18.63 2.08
CA ALA A 235 6.81 17.70 1.20
C ALA A 235 6.63 16.32 1.84
N ILE A 236 7.68 15.77 2.46
CA ILE A 236 7.60 14.49 3.19
C ILE A 236 6.66 14.60 4.37
N PHE A 237 6.74 15.68 5.15
CA PHE A 237 5.86 15.88 6.30
C PHE A 237 4.39 15.89 5.87
N HIS A 238 4.07 16.58 4.78
CA HIS A 238 2.73 16.54 4.19
C HIS A 238 2.34 15.13 3.77
N LEU A 239 3.22 14.40 3.09
CA LEU A 239 2.95 13.03 2.65
C LEU A 239 2.72 12.07 3.83
N ILE A 240 3.57 12.10 4.86
CA ILE A 240 3.43 11.29 6.08
C ILE A 240 2.11 11.59 6.78
N ARG A 241 1.76 12.87 6.92
CA ARG A 241 0.47 13.28 7.51
C ARG A 241 -0.70 12.68 6.74
N HIS A 242 -0.68 12.75 5.41
CA HIS A 242 -1.75 12.17 4.58
C HIS A 242 -1.76 10.64 4.63
N LEU A 243 -0.59 10.00 4.64
CA LEU A 243 -0.47 8.55 4.78
C LEU A 243 -1.05 8.07 6.11
N LEU A 244 -0.77 8.77 7.21
CA LEU A 244 -1.30 8.45 8.54
C LEU A 244 -2.82 8.59 8.59
N LEU A 245 -3.38 9.63 7.97
CA LEU A 245 -4.83 9.81 7.86
C LEU A 245 -5.49 8.69 7.07
N VAL A 246 -4.90 8.28 5.94
CA VAL A 246 -5.44 7.17 5.13
C VAL A 246 -5.33 5.84 5.86
N LEU A 247 -4.20 5.57 6.51
CA LEU A 247 -4.03 4.36 7.31
C LEU A 247 -5.06 4.30 8.45
N LEU A 248 -5.33 5.43 9.11
CA LEU A 248 -6.38 5.53 10.13
C LEU A 248 -7.77 5.25 9.56
N LEU A 249 -8.09 5.75 8.37
CA LEU A 249 -9.36 5.49 7.69
C LEU A 249 -9.51 4.02 7.30
N VAL A 250 -8.48 3.41 6.72
CA VAL A 250 -8.47 1.97 6.41
C VAL A 250 -8.65 1.15 7.68
N PHE A 251 -7.93 1.49 8.74
CA PHE A 251 -8.10 0.84 10.04
C PHE A 251 -9.52 0.95 10.57
N LEU A 252 -10.16 2.13 10.46
CA LEU A 252 -11.54 2.33 10.90
C LEU A 252 -12.52 1.49 10.08
N ASP A 253 -12.36 1.41 8.76
CA ASP A 253 -13.21 0.59 7.89
C ASP A 253 -13.13 -0.89 8.29
N TYR A 254 -11.91 -1.41 8.51
CA TYR A 254 -11.72 -2.77 9.00
C TYR A 254 -12.26 -2.95 10.42
N ALA A 255 -12.07 -1.99 11.32
CA ALA A 255 -12.61 -2.05 12.68
C ALA A 255 -14.14 -2.14 12.68
N VAL A 256 -14.83 -1.35 11.84
CA VAL A 256 -16.28 -1.42 11.68
C VAL A 256 -16.70 -2.78 11.10
N PHE A 257 -16.02 -3.27 10.08
CA PHE A 257 -16.26 -4.61 9.54
C PHE A 257 -16.13 -5.70 10.61
N TRP A 258 -15.04 -5.67 11.39
CA TRP A 258 -14.78 -6.62 12.48
C TRP A 258 -15.83 -6.55 13.59
N VAL A 259 -16.27 -5.35 13.99
CA VAL A 259 -17.33 -5.18 14.99
C VAL A 259 -18.65 -5.77 14.50
N LEU A 260 -19.01 -5.53 13.23
CA LEU A 260 -20.22 -6.09 12.63
C LEU A 260 -20.14 -7.62 12.47
N ASP A 261 -18.97 -8.16 12.15
CA ASP A 261 -18.77 -9.60 12.04
C ASP A 261 -18.80 -10.28 13.42
N LEU A 262 -18.21 -9.65 14.44
CA LEU A 262 -18.34 -10.10 15.82
C LEU A 262 -19.81 -10.10 16.28
N ALA A 263 -20.57 -9.05 15.96
CA ALA A 263 -21.99 -8.98 16.26
C ALA A 263 -22.78 -10.09 15.54
N ARG A 264 -22.45 -10.37 14.27
CA ARG A 264 -23.02 -11.49 13.51
C ARG A 264 -22.74 -12.82 14.20
N HIS A 265 -21.51 -13.05 14.66
CA HIS A 265 -21.14 -14.30 15.34
C HIS A 265 -21.91 -14.49 16.65
N GLN A 266 -22.06 -13.44 17.45
CA GLN A 266 -22.83 -13.49 18.71
C GLN A 266 -24.34 -13.65 18.48
N LEU A 267 -24.89 -13.02 17.44
CA LEU A 267 -26.30 -13.16 17.06
C LEU A 267 -26.65 -14.53 16.46
N GLN A 268 -25.65 -15.31 16.02
CA GLN A 268 -25.87 -16.71 15.65
C GLN A 268 -26.07 -17.63 16.87
N GLY A 269 -25.82 -17.14 18.09
CA GLY A 269 -26.24 -17.82 19.31
C GLY A 269 -27.76 -18.00 19.29
N GLU A 270 -28.22 -19.25 19.38
CA GLU A 270 -29.63 -19.60 19.29
C GLU A 270 -30.43 -18.89 20.40
N VAL A 271 -31.08 -17.78 20.05
CA VAL A 271 -32.11 -17.18 20.92
C VAL A 271 -33.34 -18.08 20.83
N VAL A 272 -33.36 -19.10 21.69
CA VAL A 272 -34.51 -20.00 21.87
C VAL A 272 -35.58 -19.22 22.62
N ALA A 273 -36.58 -18.67 21.93
CA ALA A 273 -37.74 -18.18 22.65
C ALA A 273 -38.63 -19.37 23.01
N ARG A 274 -38.78 -19.59 24.31
CA ARG A 274 -39.74 -20.54 24.87
C ARG A 274 -41.13 -19.89 24.81
N SER A 275 -42.15 -20.67 24.46
CA SER A 275 -43.53 -20.22 24.59
C SER A 275 -43.79 -19.82 26.06
N PRO A 276 -44.27 -18.61 26.35
CA PRO A 276 -44.49 -18.15 27.73
C PRO A 276 -45.66 -18.86 28.42
N VAL A 277 -46.51 -19.58 27.68
CA VAL A 277 -47.66 -20.31 28.23
C VAL A 277 -47.61 -21.76 27.76
N LEU A 278 -47.33 -22.67 28.70
CA LEU A 278 -47.54 -24.11 28.51
C LEU A 278 -49.00 -24.42 28.85
N VAL A 279 -49.73 -25.02 27.91
CA VAL A 279 -51.13 -25.41 28.12
C VAL A 279 -51.14 -26.90 28.44
N SER A 280 -51.30 -27.23 29.72
CA SER A 280 -51.44 -28.62 30.19
C SER A 280 -52.89 -29.07 30.02
N ILE A 281 -53.10 -30.09 29.18
CA ILE A 281 -54.42 -30.69 28.94
C ILE A 281 -54.42 -32.07 29.60
N THR A 282 -55.27 -32.28 30.59
CA THR A 282 -55.41 -33.59 31.25
C THR A 282 -56.68 -34.29 30.77
N VAL A 283 -56.53 -35.54 30.30
CA VAL A 283 -57.66 -36.36 29.82
C VAL A 283 -58.05 -37.37 30.89
N GLU A 284 -59.18 -37.14 31.55
CA GLU A 284 -59.77 -38.06 32.53
C GLU A 284 -60.66 -39.11 31.85
N GLY A 285 -60.48 -40.39 32.22
CA GLY A 285 -61.21 -41.53 31.67
C GLY A 285 -60.31 -42.68 31.23
N ASN A 286 -60.72 -43.91 31.54
CA ASN A 286 -59.95 -45.13 31.29
C ASN A 286 -60.40 -45.92 30.03
N GLY A 287 -61.20 -45.28 29.17
CA GLY A 287 -61.70 -45.88 27.93
C GLY A 287 -60.72 -45.77 26.76
N TYR A 288 -61.01 -46.51 25.67
CA TYR A 288 -60.23 -46.47 24.42
C TYR A 288 -60.12 -45.05 23.83
N ALA A 289 -61.20 -44.27 23.85
CA ALA A 289 -61.20 -42.88 23.41
C ALA A 289 -60.25 -42.00 24.24
N GLY A 290 -60.25 -42.19 25.56
CA GLY A 290 -59.33 -41.47 26.47
C GLY A 290 -57.86 -41.75 26.16
N LYS A 291 -57.52 -42.97 25.72
CA LYS A 291 -56.16 -43.34 25.31
C LYS A 291 -55.75 -42.63 24.00
N ILE A 292 -56.66 -42.51 23.04
CA ILE A 292 -56.41 -41.79 21.77
C ILE A 292 -56.18 -40.29 22.04
N TYR A 293 -57.01 -39.67 22.87
CA TYR A 293 -56.84 -38.26 23.23
C TYR A 293 -55.57 -38.01 24.04
N ARG A 294 -55.19 -38.93 24.93
CA ARG A 294 -53.91 -38.84 25.67
C ARG A 294 -52.70 -38.91 24.74
N ASP A 295 -52.73 -39.77 23.74
CA ASP A 295 -51.67 -39.85 22.72
C ASP A 295 -51.59 -38.53 21.90
N LEU A 296 -52.73 -37.95 21.50
CA LEU A 296 -52.77 -36.66 20.81
C LEU A 296 -52.24 -35.50 21.67
N VAL A 297 -52.64 -35.43 22.94
CA VAL A 297 -52.16 -34.44 23.90
C VAL A 297 -50.65 -34.56 24.10
N SER A 298 -50.11 -35.78 24.19
CA SER A 298 -48.67 -35.99 24.32
C SER A 298 -47.88 -35.49 23.11
N ALA A 299 -48.41 -35.66 21.90
CA ALA A 299 -47.78 -35.12 20.69
C ALA A 299 -47.81 -33.58 20.66
N PHE A 300 -48.88 -32.97 21.19
CA PHE A 300 -48.99 -31.53 21.30
C PHE A 300 -48.02 -30.94 22.35
N ASP A 301 -47.84 -31.62 23.49
CA ASP A 301 -46.87 -31.22 24.54
C ASP A 301 -45.42 -31.28 24.01
N VAL A 302 -45.06 -32.30 23.24
CA VAL A 302 -43.74 -32.40 22.57
C VAL A 302 -43.52 -31.24 21.57
N LEU A 303 -44.57 -30.80 20.86
CA LEU A 303 -44.49 -29.65 19.97
C LEU A 303 -44.34 -28.32 20.73
N GLN A 304 -44.93 -28.20 21.93
CA GLN A 304 -44.78 -27.02 22.79
C GLN A 304 -43.38 -26.92 23.43
N GLN A 305 -42.78 -28.07 23.77
CA GLN A 305 -41.44 -28.15 24.36
C GLN A 305 -40.32 -28.09 23.31
N GLY A 306 -40.64 -28.17 22.02
CA GLY A 306 -39.68 -28.09 20.93
C GLY A 306 -38.96 -26.73 20.89
N ASN A 307 -37.62 -26.75 20.85
CA ASN A 307 -36.82 -25.54 20.66
C ASN A 307 -37.00 -25.02 19.23
N VAL A 308 -37.88 -24.05 19.03
CA VAL A 308 -38.01 -23.37 17.74
C VAL A 308 -37.02 -22.21 17.72
N THR A 309 -36.01 -22.28 16.84
CA THR A 309 -35.09 -21.16 16.61
C THR A 309 -35.79 -20.07 15.82
N ILE A 310 -35.93 -18.88 16.39
CA ILE A 310 -36.76 -17.80 15.83
C ILE A 310 -36.00 -16.89 14.87
N LEU A 311 -34.67 -17.02 14.79
CA LEU A 311 -33.88 -16.15 13.93
C LEU A 311 -33.94 -16.60 12.46
N SER A 312 -34.84 -15.98 11.71
CA SER A 312 -34.92 -16.12 10.26
C SER A 312 -33.58 -15.82 9.59
N ARG A 313 -33.10 -16.71 8.71
CA ARG A 313 -31.86 -16.52 7.92
C ARG A 313 -31.83 -15.21 7.13
N ARG A 314 -32.99 -14.57 6.93
CA ARG A 314 -33.13 -13.27 6.23
C ARG A 314 -32.72 -12.05 7.07
N CYS A 315 -32.73 -12.14 8.40
CA CYS A 315 -32.31 -11.06 9.30
C CYS A 315 -30.83 -11.13 9.69
N LEU A 316 -30.07 -12.03 9.07
CA LEU A 316 -28.66 -12.23 9.37
C LEU A 316 -27.85 -11.06 8.82
N LEU A 317 -27.17 -10.31 9.70
CA LEU A 317 -26.25 -9.25 9.28
C LEU A 317 -25.19 -9.85 8.36
N ARG A 318 -25.10 -9.30 7.14
CA ARG A 318 -24.02 -9.60 6.19
C ARG A 318 -23.14 -8.37 6.08
N PRO A 319 -22.09 -8.24 6.90
CA PRO A 319 -21.17 -7.14 6.77
C PRO A 319 -20.52 -7.16 5.38
N SER A 320 -20.44 -6.01 4.74
CA SER A 320 -19.74 -5.87 3.45
C SER A 320 -18.24 -5.85 3.68
N GLU A 321 -17.53 -6.78 3.06
CA GLU A 321 -16.07 -6.83 3.12
C GLU A 321 -15.45 -5.56 2.50
N PRO A 322 -14.43 -4.96 3.14
CA PRO A 322 -13.73 -3.81 2.59
C PRO A 322 -13.08 -4.15 1.23
N ASN A 323 -13.23 -3.26 0.24
CA ASN A 323 -12.78 -3.52 -1.13
C ASN A 323 -11.26 -3.56 -1.26
N THR A 324 -10.67 -4.75 -1.28
CA THR A 324 -9.21 -4.99 -1.42
C THR A 324 -8.63 -4.33 -2.67
N THR A 325 -9.30 -4.44 -3.82
CA THR A 325 -8.86 -3.82 -5.08
C THR A 325 -8.80 -2.30 -4.98
N GLY A 326 -9.77 -1.68 -4.28
CA GLY A 326 -9.80 -0.25 -4.03
C GLY A 326 -8.61 0.23 -3.19
N TYR A 327 -8.29 -0.50 -2.11
CA TYR A 327 -7.13 -0.15 -1.28
C TYR A 327 -5.80 -0.37 -1.99
N VAL A 328 -5.68 -1.38 -2.85
CA VAL A 328 -4.49 -1.56 -3.69
C VAL A 328 -4.32 -0.38 -4.64
N LEU A 329 -5.39 0.09 -5.28
CA LEU A 329 -5.33 1.28 -6.15
C LEU A 329 -4.93 2.53 -5.36
N ILE A 330 -5.52 2.75 -4.18
CA ILE A 330 -5.14 3.85 -3.28
C ILE A 330 -3.65 3.74 -2.90
N GLY A 331 -3.19 2.54 -2.54
CA GLY A 331 -1.79 2.27 -2.22
C GLY A 331 -0.83 2.58 -3.38
N ILE A 332 -1.18 2.19 -4.61
CA ILE A 332 -0.39 2.51 -5.82
C ILE A 332 -0.32 4.02 -6.04
N MET A 333 -1.44 4.74 -5.90
CA MET A 333 -1.46 6.20 -6.04
C MET A 333 -0.58 6.90 -5.01
N TYR A 334 -0.63 6.48 -3.73
CA TYR A 334 0.27 7.02 -2.70
C TYR A 334 1.73 6.61 -2.91
N GLY A 335 1.99 5.41 -3.43
CA GLY A 335 3.33 4.97 -3.83
C GLY A 335 3.92 5.84 -4.93
N LEU A 336 3.10 6.21 -5.94
CA LEU A 336 3.51 7.13 -7.00
C LEU A 336 3.78 8.54 -6.44
N CYS A 337 2.92 9.05 -5.54
CA CYS A 337 3.16 10.31 -4.85
C CYS A 337 4.47 10.29 -4.05
N PHE A 338 4.75 9.21 -3.32
CA PHE A 338 6.01 9.03 -2.60
C PHE A 338 7.20 9.08 -3.54
N PHE A 339 7.15 8.34 -4.65
CA PHE A 339 8.19 8.36 -5.67
C PHE A 339 8.41 9.79 -6.22
N ILE A 340 7.35 10.50 -6.60
CA ILE A 340 7.45 11.88 -7.11
C ILE A 340 8.05 12.82 -6.05
N THR A 341 7.67 12.70 -4.78
CA THR A 341 8.27 13.53 -3.71
C THR A 341 9.77 13.24 -3.51
N LEU A 342 10.19 11.98 -3.67
CA LEU A 342 11.60 11.57 -3.56
C LEU A 342 12.42 12.14 -4.72
N PHE A 343 11.91 12.01 -5.94
CA PHE A 343 12.62 12.41 -7.17
C PHE A 343 12.39 13.87 -7.59
N GLY A 344 11.43 14.58 -6.99
CA GLY A 344 11.08 15.95 -7.38
C GLY A 344 12.21 16.97 -7.24
N SER A 345 13.10 16.78 -6.27
CA SER A 345 14.32 17.58 -6.12
C SER A 345 15.29 17.38 -7.30
N TYR A 346 15.44 16.14 -7.76
CA TYR A 346 16.26 15.80 -8.93
C TYR A 346 15.63 16.32 -10.23
N VAL A 347 14.29 16.29 -10.37
CA VAL A 347 13.59 16.91 -11.50
C VAL A 347 13.85 18.43 -11.55
N SER A 348 13.90 19.09 -10.39
CA SER A 348 14.22 20.52 -10.31
C SER A 348 15.64 20.81 -10.80
N ARG A 349 16.61 19.93 -10.51
CA ARG A 349 17.99 20.03 -11.01
C ARG A 349 18.08 19.70 -12.51
N LEU A 350 17.28 18.75 -12.98
CA LEU A 350 17.24 18.37 -14.39
C LEU A 350 16.86 19.57 -15.27
N ARG A 351 15.90 20.40 -14.84
CA ARG A 351 15.55 21.64 -15.55
C ARG A 351 16.77 22.53 -15.82
N ARG A 352 17.66 22.67 -14.84
CA ARG A 352 18.91 23.45 -14.99
C ARG A 352 19.87 22.78 -15.98
N VAL A 353 20.01 21.45 -15.91
CA VAL A 353 20.87 20.67 -16.84
C VAL A 353 20.38 20.82 -18.27
N ILE A 354 19.06 20.78 -18.47
CA ILE A 354 18.43 21.03 -19.77
C ILE A 354 18.81 22.44 -20.26
N CYS A 355 18.60 23.50 -19.47
CA CYS A 355 18.99 24.86 -19.89
C CYS A 355 20.49 25.00 -20.20
N ALA A 356 21.36 24.34 -19.43
CA ALA A 356 22.80 24.35 -19.68
C ALA A 356 23.19 23.66 -21.00
N SER A 357 22.45 22.60 -21.39
CA SER A 357 22.66 21.90 -22.67
C SER A 357 22.21 22.74 -23.87
N TYR A 358 21.07 23.43 -23.78
CA TYR A 358 20.53 24.27 -24.86
C TYR A 358 21.28 25.60 -25.04
N TYR A 359 21.82 26.18 -23.96
CA TYR A 359 22.48 27.50 -23.98
C TYR A 359 23.92 27.44 -23.45
N PRO A 360 24.85 26.76 -24.15
CA PRO A 360 26.19 26.52 -23.65
C PRO A 360 27.03 27.79 -23.51
N SER A 361 26.80 28.80 -24.34
CA SER A 361 27.50 30.10 -24.27
C SER A 361 27.08 30.90 -23.04
N ARG A 362 25.78 30.88 -22.70
CA ARG A 362 25.25 31.53 -21.49
C ARG A 362 25.71 30.82 -20.22
N GLU A 363 25.75 29.50 -20.22
CA GLU A 363 26.28 28.73 -19.10
C GLU A 363 27.77 29.07 -18.85
N GLN A 364 28.58 29.26 -19.90
CA GLN A 364 29.97 29.67 -19.75
C GLN A 364 30.12 31.06 -19.12
N ALA A 365 29.29 32.03 -19.54
CA ALA A 365 29.26 33.36 -18.93
C ALA A 365 28.91 33.28 -17.44
N ARG A 366 27.90 32.49 -17.06
CA ARG A 366 27.49 32.29 -15.67
C ARG A 366 28.55 31.59 -14.81
N ILE A 367 29.25 30.61 -15.37
CA ILE A 367 30.40 29.96 -14.71
C ILE A 367 31.51 30.97 -14.47
N SER A 368 31.84 31.81 -15.46
CA SER A 368 32.86 32.84 -15.33
C SER A 368 32.48 33.92 -14.30
N TYR A 369 31.21 34.33 -14.29
CA TYR A 369 30.65 35.24 -13.30
C TYR A 369 30.77 34.67 -11.88
N LEU A 370 30.33 33.42 -11.68
CA LEU A 370 30.43 32.74 -10.40
C LEU A 370 31.89 32.66 -9.92
N TYR A 371 32.80 32.26 -10.80
CA TYR A 371 34.22 32.18 -10.50
C TYR A 371 34.79 33.53 -10.06
N ASN A 372 34.49 34.60 -10.78
CA ASN A 372 34.94 35.95 -10.46
C ASN A 372 34.33 36.47 -9.14
N VAL A 373 33.09 36.10 -8.83
CA VAL A 373 32.45 36.43 -7.56
C VAL A 373 33.14 35.69 -6.40
N LEU A 374 33.43 34.39 -6.51
CA LEU A 374 34.17 33.68 -5.47
C LEU A 374 35.59 34.23 -5.30
N LEU A 375 36.28 34.53 -6.41
CA LEU A 375 37.62 35.08 -6.37
C LEU A 375 37.65 36.47 -5.73
N SER A 376 36.73 37.36 -6.12
CA SER A 376 36.63 38.71 -5.54
C SER A 376 36.24 38.68 -4.06
N ARG A 377 35.42 37.73 -3.63
CA ARG A 377 35.10 37.51 -2.21
C ARG A 377 36.35 37.10 -1.41
N ARG A 378 37.23 36.27 -1.98
CA ARG A 378 38.49 35.88 -1.31
C ARG A 378 39.50 37.03 -1.26
N THR A 379 39.68 37.74 -2.37
CA THR A 379 40.61 38.86 -2.41
C THR A 379 40.13 40.02 -1.52
N SER A 380 38.82 40.28 -1.45
CA SER A 380 38.26 41.29 -0.54
C SER A 380 38.43 40.91 0.93
N LEU A 381 38.21 39.65 1.32
CA LEU A 381 38.47 39.18 2.68
C LEU A 381 39.95 39.36 3.06
N LEU A 382 40.87 38.92 2.19
CA LEU A 382 42.30 39.09 2.39
C LEU A 382 42.70 40.57 2.46
N ALA A 383 42.18 41.40 1.55
CA ALA A 383 42.45 42.84 1.55
C ALA A 383 41.91 43.53 2.80
N ASN A 384 40.74 43.14 3.30
CA ASN A 384 40.16 43.68 4.52
C ASN A 384 40.96 43.26 5.76
N LEU A 385 41.43 42.01 5.82
CA LEU A 385 42.36 41.55 6.86
C LEU A 385 43.66 42.35 6.82
N ASN A 386 44.29 42.50 5.65
CA ASN A 386 45.51 43.29 5.48
C ASN A 386 45.33 44.75 5.91
N ARG A 387 44.19 45.38 5.56
CA ARG A 387 43.87 46.75 6.00
C ARG A 387 43.66 46.82 7.51
N ALA A 388 42.98 45.84 8.10
CA ALA A 388 42.74 45.80 9.54
C ALA A 388 44.05 45.62 10.32
N VAL A 389 44.95 44.75 9.85
CA VAL A 389 46.29 44.57 10.42
C VAL A 389 47.10 45.86 10.32
N ARG A 390 47.13 46.53 9.15
CA ARG A 390 47.87 47.78 8.98
C ARG A 390 47.34 48.91 9.87
N ARG A 391 46.02 49.03 10.04
CA ARG A 391 45.41 50.01 10.95
C ARG A 391 45.83 49.75 12.39
N ARG A 392 45.66 48.51 12.88
CA ARG A 392 46.04 48.15 14.26
C ARG A 392 47.55 48.23 14.51
N ALA A 393 48.37 47.92 13.51
CA ALA A 393 49.82 48.08 13.61
C ALA A 393 50.23 49.57 13.70
N ALA A 394 49.53 50.47 12.99
CA ALA A 394 49.74 51.90 13.12
C ALA A 394 49.25 52.43 14.49
N ASP A 395 48.12 51.95 14.99
CA ASP A 395 47.57 52.32 16.29
C ASP A 395 48.48 51.87 17.46
N GLN A 396 49.14 50.71 17.34
CA GLN A 396 50.16 50.27 18.31
C GLN A 396 51.44 51.12 18.29
N GLY A 397 51.69 51.88 17.21
CA GLY A 397 52.79 52.84 17.11
C GLY A 397 52.50 54.18 17.79
N HIS A 398 51.23 54.52 18.03
CA HIS A 398 50.85 55.70 18.80
C HIS A 398 50.98 55.41 20.30
N VAL A 399 52.14 55.73 20.86
CA VAL A 399 52.33 55.94 22.29
C VAL A 399 51.23 56.89 22.75
N SER A 400 50.28 56.42 23.56
CA SER A 400 49.20 57.28 24.04
C SER A 400 49.82 58.48 24.78
N ALA A 401 49.24 59.67 24.64
CA ALA A 401 49.75 60.88 25.31
C ALA A 401 49.94 60.67 26.83
N LEU A 402 49.17 59.75 27.41
CA LEU A 402 49.27 59.25 28.78
C LEU A 402 50.58 58.52 29.10
N GLN A 403 51.17 57.74 28.17
CA GLN A 403 52.48 57.11 28.37
C GLN A 403 53.63 58.13 28.30
N VAL A 404 53.50 59.18 27.49
CA VAL A 404 54.46 60.30 27.46
C VAL A 404 54.36 61.14 28.75
N LEU A 405 53.15 61.33 29.28
CA LEU A 405 52.89 61.98 30.57
C LEU A 405 53.38 61.13 31.75
N ALA A 406 53.20 59.80 31.71
CA ALA A 406 53.68 58.87 32.74
C ALA A 406 55.22 58.86 32.82
N ARG A 407 55.91 59.00 31.69
CA ARG A 407 57.38 59.15 31.66
C ARG A 407 57.88 60.48 32.25
N ARG A 408 57.00 61.48 32.37
CA ARG A 408 57.34 62.84 32.84
C ARG A 408 56.98 63.07 34.32
N CYS A 409 56.15 62.22 34.92
CA CYS A 409 55.79 62.25 36.34
C CYS A 409 56.03 60.87 37.02
N SER A 410 57.16 60.71 37.71
CA SER A 410 57.56 59.46 38.38
C SER A 410 56.58 58.96 39.46
N CYS A 411 55.72 59.84 39.99
CA CYS A 411 54.79 59.51 41.08
C CYS A 411 53.54 58.75 40.60
N LEU A 412 53.22 58.78 39.31
CA LEU A 412 52.02 58.13 38.72
C LEU A 412 52.34 56.77 38.07
N ALA A 413 53.62 56.44 37.90
CA ALA A 413 54.08 55.19 37.29
C ALA A 413 53.53 53.91 37.96
N PRO A 414 53.56 53.73 39.31
CA PRO A 414 53.11 52.49 39.92
C PRO A 414 51.58 52.29 39.91
N PHE A 415 50.81 53.38 39.74
CA PHE A 415 49.35 53.31 39.64
C PHE A 415 48.89 52.97 38.22
N ILE A 416 49.65 53.36 37.20
CA ILE A 416 49.35 53.08 35.79
C ILE A 416 49.77 51.65 35.42
N ASP A 417 50.92 51.18 35.91
CA ASP A 417 51.41 49.80 35.66
C ASP A 417 50.47 48.71 36.22
N ARG A 418 49.77 49.00 37.33
CA ARG A 418 48.83 48.05 37.96
C ARG A 418 47.46 47.97 37.27
N PHE A 419 47.12 48.97 36.46
CA PHE A 419 45.84 49.03 35.72
C PHE A 419 45.98 48.72 34.23
N TRP A 420 47.21 48.72 33.69
CA TRP A 420 47.46 48.57 32.26
C TRP A 420 48.39 47.41 31.94
N GLN A 421 47.94 46.20 32.24
CA GLN A 421 48.59 45.00 31.73
C GLN A 421 48.36 44.95 30.20
N HIS A 422 49.40 45.20 29.41
CA HIS A 422 49.35 45.07 27.95
C HIS A 422 49.09 43.61 27.58
N GLN A 423 47.82 43.22 27.46
CA GLN A 423 47.47 41.92 26.90
C GLN A 423 47.80 41.94 25.41
N ALA A 424 48.69 41.04 25.00
CA ALA A 424 48.97 40.80 23.59
C ALA A 424 47.68 40.34 22.90
N TYR A 425 47.32 40.99 21.79
CA TYR A 425 46.17 40.64 20.97
C TYR A 425 46.58 40.41 19.52
N CYS A 426 45.85 39.56 18.80
CA CYS A 426 46.11 39.30 17.40
C CYS A 426 45.85 40.55 16.56
N LEU A 427 46.82 40.99 15.75
CA LEU A 427 46.65 42.13 14.85
C LEU A 427 45.60 41.90 13.75
N GLY A 428 45.32 40.63 13.41
CA GLY A 428 44.32 40.22 12.43
C GLY A 428 42.89 40.29 12.97
N CYS A 429 42.57 39.49 14.00
CA CYS A 429 41.22 39.38 14.56
C CYS A 429 40.94 40.31 15.74
N GLY A 430 41.96 40.85 16.41
CA GLY A 430 41.82 41.71 17.59
C GLY A 430 41.47 40.96 18.88
N GLN A 431 41.52 39.62 18.89
CA GLN A 431 41.25 38.84 20.10
C GLN A 431 42.46 38.86 21.05
N PRO A 432 42.25 39.07 22.37
CA PRO A 432 43.29 38.99 23.37
C PRO A 432 43.76 37.54 23.58
N GLN A 433 44.94 37.36 24.16
CA GLN A 433 45.47 36.06 24.55
C GLN A 433 44.69 35.52 25.76
N ASP A 434 43.89 34.47 25.57
CA ASP A 434 43.20 33.78 26.66
C ASP A 434 44.21 32.97 27.50
N GLU A 435 44.21 33.16 28.82
CA GLU A 435 45.13 32.50 29.77
C GLU A 435 44.90 30.97 29.91
N GLY A 436 43.85 30.41 29.29
CA GLY A 436 43.41 29.03 29.51
C GLY A 436 43.49 28.07 28.32
N GLY A 437 43.96 28.50 27.15
CA GLY A 437 44.05 27.63 25.96
C GLY A 437 45.23 28.03 25.08
N SER A 438 46.25 27.18 25.02
CA SER A 438 47.46 27.37 24.21
C SER A 438 47.19 27.28 22.71
N GLU A 439 46.50 28.26 22.13
CA GLU A 439 46.71 28.60 20.73
C GLU A 439 47.97 29.49 20.66
N ASN A 440 49.11 28.89 20.37
CA ASN A 440 50.39 29.59 20.24
C ASN A 440 50.27 30.71 19.18
N PHE A 441 50.26 31.97 19.62
CA PHE A 441 50.33 33.12 18.73
C PHE A 441 51.67 33.08 17.99
N VAL A 442 51.62 33.33 16.68
CA VAL A 442 52.80 33.35 15.81
C VAL A 442 53.33 34.78 15.77
N SER A 443 54.55 34.98 16.25
CA SER A 443 55.27 36.26 16.21
C SER A 443 56.11 36.38 14.94
N CYS A 444 56.47 37.62 14.59
CA CYS A 444 57.32 37.91 13.44
C CYS A 444 58.80 37.89 13.79
N SER A 445 59.59 37.13 13.01
CA SER A 445 61.03 36.93 13.22
C SER A 445 61.89 38.15 12.86
N THR A 446 61.34 39.16 12.18
CA THR A 446 62.11 40.36 11.83
C THR A 446 62.29 41.29 13.03
N PRO A 447 63.54 41.70 13.35
CA PRO A 447 63.78 42.67 14.40
C PRO A 447 63.07 43.99 14.05
N ALA A 448 62.41 44.60 15.05
CA ALA A 448 61.54 45.78 14.95
C ALA A 448 60.11 45.58 14.39
N CYS A 449 59.71 44.37 13.97
CA CYS A 449 58.30 44.12 13.62
C CYS A 449 57.52 43.53 14.80
N ARG A 450 56.48 44.23 15.27
CA ARG A 450 55.60 43.78 16.37
C ARG A 450 54.43 42.90 15.89
N GLY A 451 54.64 42.12 14.83
CA GLY A 451 53.61 41.29 14.23
C GLY A 451 53.23 40.10 15.13
N LEU A 452 52.03 40.10 15.71
CA LEU A 452 51.46 38.98 16.48
C LEU A 452 50.14 38.52 15.86
N PHE A 453 50.05 37.24 15.49
CA PHE A 453 48.90 36.67 14.80
C PHE A 453 48.44 35.37 15.48
N CYS A 454 47.12 35.15 15.55
CA CYS A 454 46.58 33.84 15.87
C CYS A 454 46.82 32.87 14.68
N PRO A 455 46.88 31.55 14.91
CA PRO A 455 47.17 30.57 13.86
C PRO A 455 46.18 30.61 12.69
N THR A 456 44.94 31.02 12.94
CA THR A 456 43.90 31.18 11.91
C THR A 456 44.15 32.39 11.01
N CYS A 457 44.44 33.57 11.57
CA CYS A 457 44.83 34.74 10.79
C CYS A 457 46.18 34.54 10.08
N PHE A 458 47.11 33.82 10.69
CA PHE A 458 48.39 33.45 10.10
C PHE A 458 48.22 32.62 8.83
N ARG A 459 47.39 31.57 8.87
CA ARG A 459 47.08 30.73 7.69
C ARG A 459 46.39 31.51 6.56
N LEU A 460 45.60 32.53 6.90
CA LEU A 460 44.92 33.38 5.92
C LEU A 460 45.85 34.39 5.24
N LEU A 461 47.01 34.70 5.82
CA LEU A 461 48.01 35.64 5.29
C LEU A 461 49.14 34.93 4.52
N ASP A 462 48.94 33.67 4.13
CA ASP A 462 49.92 32.85 3.39
C ASP A 462 51.33 32.87 4.00
N ASN A 463 51.43 32.84 5.34
CA ASN A 463 52.68 32.82 6.11
C ASN A 463 53.57 34.07 5.91
N THR A 464 53.01 35.17 5.40
CA THR A 464 53.72 36.44 5.22
C THR A 464 53.20 37.50 6.19
N CYS A 465 54.11 38.27 6.80
CA CYS A 465 53.73 39.38 7.65
C CYS A 465 53.27 40.56 6.80
N SER A 466 52.02 41.02 6.95
CA SER A 466 51.50 42.15 6.19
C SER A 466 52.09 43.52 6.59
N VAL A 467 52.92 43.57 7.64
CA VAL A 467 53.58 44.78 8.16
C VAL A 467 54.97 44.95 7.57
N CYS A 468 55.80 43.91 7.55
CA CYS A 468 57.18 43.95 7.05
C CYS A 468 57.43 43.13 5.78
N ALA A 469 56.39 42.48 5.24
CA ALA A 469 56.45 41.62 4.05
C ALA A 469 57.45 40.44 4.15
N SER A 470 57.92 40.09 5.35
CA SER A 470 58.82 38.96 5.58
C SER A 470 58.06 37.64 5.78
N PRO A 471 58.66 36.48 5.43
CA PRO A 471 58.11 35.19 5.78
C PRO A 471 58.25 34.97 7.30
N LEU A 472 57.16 34.53 7.92
CA LEU A 472 57.07 34.24 9.35
C LEU A 472 57.50 32.78 9.59
N SER A 473 58.55 32.53 10.37
CA SER A 473 58.96 31.16 10.74
C SER A 473 58.23 30.69 11.99
N TYR A 474 57.67 29.47 11.95
CA TYR A 474 57.17 28.78 13.13
C TYR A 474 58.37 28.43 14.03
N GLN A 475 58.46 29.01 15.22
CA GLN A 475 59.45 28.60 16.22
C GLN A 475 59.06 27.23 16.79
N GLY A 476 59.40 26.18 16.04
CA GLY A 476 59.63 24.84 16.57
C GLY A 476 61.13 24.64 16.62
N GLU A 477 61.63 24.44 17.83
CA GLU A 477 63.01 24.18 18.24
C GLU A 477 63.76 23.28 17.24
N LEU A 478 64.65 23.90 16.46
CA LEU A 478 65.75 23.22 15.78
C LEU A 478 66.88 24.24 15.62
N ASP A 479 67.85 24.16 16.51
CA ASP A 479 69.11 24.88 16.40
C ASP A 479 69.79 24.48 15.08
N LEU A 480 69.94 25.45 14.19
CA LEU A 480 70.84 25.36 13.05
C LEU A 480 71.73 26.59 13.11
N GLU A 481 73.00 26.30 13.31
CA GLU A 481 74.07 27.28 13.51
C GLU A 481 74.15 28.29 12.36
N LEU A 482 74.48 29.52 12.75
CA LEU A 482 74.92 30.59 11.85
C LEU A 482 76.18 30.13 11.12
N ASP A 483 76.10 30.03 9.80
CA ASP A 483 77.27 30.25 8.96
C ASP A 483 77.03 31.45 8.05
N SER A 484 78.01 32.36 8.09
CA SER A 484 78.01 33.67 7.48
C SER A 484 78.47 33.54 6.03
N SER A 485 77.62 33.94 5.08
CA SER A 485 78.08 34.29 3.74
C SER A 485 77.07 35.23 3.07
N ASP A 486 77.53 36.43 2.77
CA ASP A 486 76.83 37.44 2.00
C ASP A 486 76.72 37.02 0.52
N GLU A 487 75.53 37.21 -0.06
CA GLU A 487 75.17 37.31 -1.50
C GLU A 487 73.99 36.39 -1.94
N GLU A 488 73.08 36.99 -2.71
CA GLU A 488 72.01 36.41 -3.55
C GLU A 488 70.62 36.05 -2.96
N GLY A 489 69.76 37.06 -2.84
CA GLY A 489 68.34 36.94 -3.23
C GLY A 489 68.24 37.08 -4.76
N PRO A 490 67.59 36.15 -5.51
CA PRO A 490 66.13 36.04 -5.60
C PRO A 490 65.64 34.59 -5.81
N ARG A 491 66.23 33.60 -5.13
CA ARG A 491 65.88 32.16 -5.33
C ARG A 491 64.76 31.63 -4.42
N LEU A 492 64.44 32.34 -3.33
CA LEU A 492 63.47 31.87 -2.32
C LEU A 492 62.00 31.93 -2.76
N TRP A 493 61.64 32.86 -3.66
CA TRP A 493 60.28 32.94 -4.23
C TRP A 493 59.93 31.73 -5.11
N LEU A 494 60.91 31.18 -5.85
CA LEU A 494 60.74 29.97 -6.64
C LEU A 494 60.70 28.70 -5.76
N ALA A 495 61.35 28.72 -4.59
CA ALA A 495 61.33 27.60 -3.64
C ALA A 495 60.00 27.48 -2.88
N ALA A 496 59.34 28.61 -2.57
CA ALA A 496 58.02 28.61 -1.92
C ALA A 496 56.91 28.15 -2.87
N ALA A 497 56.98 28.51 -4.17
CA ALA A 497 56.05 28.03 -5.19
C ALA A 497 56.17 26.51 -5.46
N ARG A 498 57.36 25.90 -5.23
CA ARG A 498 57.60 24.46 -5.37
C ARG A 498 57.15 23.59 -4.19
N ARG A 499 56.67 24.16 -3.09
CA ARG A 499 56.24 23.40 -1.89
C ARG A 499 54.79 22.90 -1.90
N LYS A 500 54.06 23.00 -3.02
CA LYS A 500 52.98 22.04 -3.30
C LYS A 500 53.63 20.84 -3.97
N GLY A 501 53.87 19.77 -3.22
CA GLY A 501 54.60 18.61 -3.72
C GLY A 501 53.96 18.06 -5.00
N PRO A 502 54.75 17.75 -6.05
CA PRO A 502 54.24 17.23 -7.33
C PRO A 502 53.39 15.98 -7.12
N ALA A 503 53.75 15.13 -6.14
CA ALA A 503 53.01 13.92 -5.79
C ALA A 503 51.56 14.15 -5.33
N GLN A 504 51.26 15.27 -4.66
CA GLN A 504 49.90 15.57 -4.19
C GLN A 504 49.03 16.19 -5.29
N GLU A 505 49.66 16.90 -6.24
CA GLU A 505 49.02 17.42 -7.44
C GLU A 505 48.77 16.30 -8.47
N GLU A 506 49.70 15.34 -8.60
CA GLU A 506 49.53 14.08 -9.35
C GLU A 506 48.37 13.24 -8.78
N LEU A 507 48.30 13.05 -7.46
CA LEU A 507 47.23 12.30 -6.81
C LEU A 507 45.86 12.97 -7.00
N LEU A 508 45.82 14.31 -6.96
CA LEU A 508 44.58 15.07 -7.20
C LEU A 508 44.18 15.03 -8.67
N ARG A 509 45.14 15.04 -9.61
CA ARG A 509 44.94 14.82 -11.05
C ARG A 509 44.45 13.40 -11.36
N GLN A 510 45.06 12.38 -10.74
CA GLN A 510 44.62 10.99 -10.86
C GLN A 510 43.21 10.79 -10.33
N ARG A 511 42.87 11.34 -9.16
CA ARG A 511 41.48 11.33 -8.63
C ARG A 511 40.50 12.12 -9.51
N LEU A 512 40.96 13.18 -10.17
CA LEU A 512 40.17 13.93 -11.16
C LEU A 512 39.96 13.11 -12.45
N GLN A 513 40.98 12.41 -12.92
CA GLN A 513 40.92 11.51 -14.09
C GLN A 513 40.06 10.28 -13.82
N GLU A 514 40.09 9.70 -12.61
CA GLU A 514 39.19 8.61 -12.21
C GLU A 514 37.73 9.08 -12.11
N ALA A 515 37.50 10.29 -11.60
CA ALA A 515 36.16 10.88 -11.55
C ALA A 515 35.62 11.25 -12.94
N LEU A 516 36.49 11.68 -13.86
CA LEU A 516 36.16 11.94 -15.26
C LEU A 516 35.99 10.63 -16.05
N GLY A 517 36.83 9.63 -15.82
CA GLY A 517 36.83 8.33 -16.49
C GLY A 517 35.63 7.45 -16.13
N ARG A 518 35.13 7.51 -14.89
CA ARG A 518 33.88 6.82 -14.52
C ARG A 518 32.61 7.37 -15.20
N THR A 519 32.71 8.53 -15.86
CA THR A 519 31.58 9.11 -16.61
C THR A 519 31.73 8.89 -18.13
N PHE A 520 32.82 8.28 -18.58
CA PHE A 520 33.10 7.94 -19.98
C PHE A 520 33.35 6.43 -20.11
N SER A 521 32.30 5.64 -19.93
CA SER A 521 32.27 4.24 -20.38
C SER A 521 30.87 3.90 -20.89
N SER A 522 30.49 4.53 -22.00
CA SER A 522 29.53 4.04 -22.99
C SER A 522 29.64 4.95 -24.21
N GLU A 523 29.81 4.34 -25.38
CA GLU A 523 29.83 4.94 -26.73
C GLU A 523 31.16 5.56 -27.20
N SER A 524 32.10 4.68 -27.58
CA SER A 524 32.93 4.88 -28.78
C SER A 524 32.44 3.88 -29.84
N SER A 525 32.01 4.33 -31.01
CA SER A 525 32.72 4.33 -32.31
C SER A 525 31.58 4.35 -33.35
N SER A 526 31.60 4.95 -34.53
CA SER A 526 32.57 5.42 -35.52
C SER A 526 31.77 6.41 -36.41
N GLU A 527 32.29 7.43 -37.08
CA GLU A 527 33.15 7.39 -38.26
C GLU A 527 33.62 8.83 -38.55
N PHE A 528 34.90 8.98 -38.89
CA PHE A 528 35.42 10.11 -39.64
C PHE A 528 36.35 9.50 -40.69
N SER A 529 36.05 9.73 -41.96
CA SER A 529 37.03 9.63 -43.03
C SER A 529 36.66 10.62 -44.13
N ASP A 530 37.71 11.29 -44.59
CA ASP A 530 37.77 12.46 -45.44
C ASP A 530 37.22 12.23 -46.85
N LEU A 531 36.81 13.30 -47.53
CA LEU A 531 37.02 13.51 -48.97
C LEU A 531 36.95 15.01 -49.32
N ASP A 532 37.88 15.40 -50.18
CA ASP A 532 38.31 16.75 -50.57
C ASP A 532 37.37 17.56 -51.48
N GLU A 533 37.69 18.87 -51.52
CA GLU A 533 37.61 19.87 -52.62
C GLU A 533 36.41 19.91 -53.59
N GLU A 534 35.69 21.04 -53.59
CA GLU A 534 35.61 21.93 -54.77
C GLU A 534 35.01 23.33 -54.45
N GLN A 535 35.86 24.34 -54.60
CA GLN A 535 35.66 25.64 -55.28
C GLN A 535 34.27 26.33 -55.37
N GLY A 536 34.23 27.62 -54.99
CA GLY A 536 33.42 28.61 -55.74
C GLY A 536 32.70 29.69 -54.94
N SER A 537 33.37 30.84 -54.78
CA SER A 537 32.85 32.23 -54.72
C SER A 537 31.33 32.47 -54.81
N TRP A 538 30.76 33.31 -53.93
CA TRP A 538 30.55 34.75 -54.21
C TRP A 538 29.90 35.49 -53.03
N LEU A 539 30.53 36.64 -52.75
CA LEU A 539 30.15 37.73 -51.87
C LEU A 539 29.01 38.57 -52.49
N LYS A 540 27.97 38.92 -51.73
CA LYS A 540 27.57 40.31 -51.38
C LYS A 540 26.08 40.48 -51.00
N LYS A 541 25.89 41.15 -49.85
CA LYS A 541 24.68 41.90 -49.46
C LYS A 541 24.33 42.98 -50.49
N PRO A 542 23.09 43.52 -50.43
CA PRO A 542 23.00 44.95 -50.14
C PRO A 542 21.92 45.35 -49.12
N ARG A 543 22.04 46.61 -48.70
CA ARG A 543 21.33 47.34 -47.63
C ARG A 543 20.35 48.35 -48.26
N LEU A 544 19.24 48.58 -47.54
CA LEU A 544 18.53 49.86 -47.28
C LEU A 544 17.73 50.64 -48.38
N GLN A 545 16.42 50.81 -48.09
CA GLN A 545 15.54 52.03 -48.08
C GLN A 545 15.58 53.02 -49.28
N SER A 546 14.50 53.63 -49.79
CA SER A 546 13.05 53.75 -49.50
C SER A 546 12.39 54.64 -50.63
N PRO A 547 11.17 55.22 -50.50
CA PRO A 547 9.95 55.11 -51.36
C PRO A 547 9.83 56.31 -52.37
N PRO A 548 8.68 56.73 -52.99
CA PRO A 548 7.25 56.41 -52.75
C PRO A 548 6.30 56.30 -53.98
N GLY A 549 5.05 55.89 -53.70
CA GLY A 549 3.89 56.54 -54.34
C GLY A 549 2.87 55.67 -55.07
N ARG A 550 1.61 55.76 -54.59
CA ARG A 550 0.33 55.76 -55.32
C ARG A 550 -0.33 54.43 -55.78
N ILE A 551 -1.34 54.05 -54.98
CA ILE A 551 -2.69 53.49 -55.28
C ILE A 551 -3.22 53.95 -56.66
N PRO A 552 -4.03 53.18 -57.46
CA PRO A 552 -5.18 52.35 -57.05
C PRO A 552 -5.36 50.93 -57.66
N LYS A 553 -6.23 50.16 -56.97
CA LYS A 553 -7.09 49.04 -57.45
C LYS A 553 -7.73 49.31 -58.83
N PRO A 554 -8.29 48.35 -59.60
CA PRO A 554 -9.01 47.14 -59.12
C PRO A 554 -8.89 45.85 -59.96
N SER A 555 -9.02 44.68 -59.31
CA SER A 555 -10.03 43.64 -59.60
C SER A 555 -10.09 42.70 -58.40
#